data_AF-A0A952A7U2-F1
#
_entry.id   AF-A0A952A7U2-F1
#
_cell.length_a   1.000
_cell.length_b   1.000
_cell.length_c   1.000
_cell.angle_alpha   90.00
_cell.angle_beta   90.00
_cell.angle_gamma   90.00
#
_symmetry.space_group_name_H-M   'P 1'
#
loop_
_entity.id
_entity.type
_entity.pdbx_description
1 polymer ?
#
loop_
_entity_poly.entity_id
_entity_poly.type
_entity_poly.pdbx_seq_one_letter_code
_entity_poly.pdbx_strand_id
1 'polypeptide(L)'
;MASDYFDLGTYRVAITTSSPDAQLWFNRGLVLCYAFNHQEAYECFNLALEADPGCAIAYWGKAFVLGCNYNKPWVAFDPEDAARSIDEAFAMTQKALELREGASQFERLLIEALPHRYQAAAARDDLEKWNDDFATAMRKAYAQMPDNPEIAAVFAEAMMNRTPWQLWDINAGTVAEGADTQEILD
;
A
#
# COMPACT_ATOMS: atom_id res chain seq x y z
N MET A 1 -4.49 -21.62 -21.28
CA MET A 1 -3.33 -21.22 -22.09
C MET A 1 -2.38 -20.51 -21.15
N ALA A 2 -1.09 -20.89 -21.09
CA ALA A 2 -0.12 -20.02 -20.44
C ALA A 2 -0.16 -18.70 -21.22
N SER A 3 -0.70 -17.65 -20.61
CA SER A 3 -0.84 -16.35 -21.28
C SER A 3 0.55 -15.85 -21.67
N ASP A 4 0.69 -15.19 -22.82
CA ASP A 4 1.90 -14.45 -23.27
C ASP A 4 2.29 -13.27 -22.35
N TYR A 5 1.91 -13.35 -21.08
CA TYR A 5 2.13 -12.33 -20.06
C TYR A 5 3.52 -12.52 -19.45
N PHE A 6 4.16 -11.41 -19.11
CA PHE A 6 5.50 -11.38 -18.55
C PHE A 6 5.59 -12.23 -17.28
N ASP A 7 6.64 -13.04 -17.17
CA ASP A 7 6.90 -13.87 -15.99
C ASP A 7 7.41 -12.99 -14.83
N LEU A 8 6.53 -12.74 -13.87
CA LEU A 8 6.81 -11.96 -12.65
C LEU A 8 7.38 -12.82 -11.51
N GLY A 9 7.67 -14.09 -11.78
CA GLY A 9 8.15 -15.05 -10.78
C GLY A 9 7.02 -15.73 -10.01
N THR A 10 7.39 -16.41 -8.92
CA THR A 10 6.49 -17.34 -8.21
C THR A 10 5.86 -16.77 -6.93
N TYR A 11 6.18 -15.52 -6.59
CA TYR A 11 5.65 -14.88 -5.40
C TYR A 11 4.13 -14.75 -5.48
N ARG A 12 3.46 -15.07 -4.38
CA ARG A 12 2.00 -15.01 -4.26
C ARG A 12 1.61 -14.99 -2.80
N VAL A 13 0.51 -14.32 -2.52
CA VAL A 13 -0.17 -14.35 -1.22
C VAL A 13 -1.59 -14.89 -1.45
N ALA A 14 -2.06 -15.74 -0.55
CA ALA A 14 -3.44 -16.18 -0.59
C ALA A 14 -4.34 -15.03 -0.11
N ILE A 15 -5.30 -14.63 -0.94
CA ILE A 15 -6.27 -13.59 -0.60
C ILE A 15 -7.66 -14.17 -0.43
N THR A 16 -8.53 -13.41 0.21
CA THR A 16 -9.93 -13.77 0.38
C THR A 16 -10.70 -13.55 -0.92
N THR A 17 -10.72 -14.58 -1.77
CA THR A 17 -11.54 -14.63 -2.98
C THR A 17 -11.87 -16.08 -3.33
N SER A 18 -12.95 -16.30 -4.07
CA SER A 18 -13.25 -17.59 -4.70
C SER A 18 -12.89 -17.63 -6.18
N SER A 19 -12.48 -16.49 -6.75
CA SER A 19 -12.14 -16.33 -8.17
C SER A 19 -10.64 -16.58 -8.38
N PRO A 20 -10.25 -17.64 -9.12
CA PRO A 20 -8.85 -17.89 -9.45
C PRO A 20 -8.24 -16.74 -10.27
N ASP A 21 -9.05 -16.06 -11.08
CA ASP A 21 -8.60 -14.93 -11.89
C ASP A 21 -8.35 -13.70 -11.00
N ALA A 22 -9.20 -13.42 -10.02
CA ALA A 22 -8.95 -12.35 -9.05
C ALA A 22 -7.67 -12.60 -8.25
N GLN A 23 -7.46 -13.84 -7.79
CA GLN A 23 -6.23 -14.25 -7.11
C GLN A 23 -4.98 -14.07 -8.00
N LEU A 24 -5.06 -14.44 -9.28
CA LEU A 24 -3.97 -14.27 -10.24
C LEU A 24 -3.62 -12.80 -10.44
N TRP A 25 -4.63 -11.98 -10.75
CA TRP A 25 -4.41 -10.56 -11.04
C TRP A 25 -3.96 -9.77 -9.83
N PHE A 26 -4.49 -10.07 -8.63
CA PHE A 26 -3.98 -9.47 -7.41
C PHE A 26 -2.49 -9.77 -7.18
N ASN A 27 -2.07 -11.04 -7.33
CA ASN A 27 -0.66 -11.41 -7.14
C ASN A 27 0.25 -10.68 -8.13
N ARG A 28 -0.18 -10.52 -9.39
CA ARG A 28 0.57 -9.74 -10.39
C ARG A 28 0.67 -8.28 -9.97
N GLY A 29 -0.45 -7.68 -9.57
CA GLY A 29 -0.49 -6.29 -9.10
C GLY A 29 0.42 -6.05 -7.89
N LEU A 30 0.43 -6.98 -6.94
CA LEU A 30 1.28 -6.92 -5.77
C LEU A 30 2.77 -6.95 -6.13
N VAL A 31 3.20 -7.87 -7.00
CA VAL A 31 4.60 -7.95 -7.44
C VAL A 31 5.01 -6.66 -8.18
N LEU A 32 4.15 -6.12 -9.04
CA LEU A 32 4.42 -4.88 -9.76
C LEU A 32 4.44 -3.66 -8.83
N CYS A 33 3.60 -3.64 -7.80
CA CYS A 33 3.62 -2.64 -6.75
C CYS A 33 4.98 -2.63 -6.04
N TYR A 34 5.48 -3.79 -5.62
CA TYR A 34 6.79 -3.91 -4.97
C TYR A 34 7.96 -3.65 -5.93
N ALA A 35 7.75 -3.81 -7.23
CA ALA A 35 8.70 -3.41 -8.27
C ALA A 35 8.59 -1.92 -8.67
N PHE A 36 7.79 -1.11 -7.96
CA PHE A 36 7.52 0.31 -8.23
C PHE A 36 6.87 0.61 -9.60
N ASN A 37 6.28 -0.40 -10.27
CA ASN A 37 5.44 -0.17 -11.44
C ASN A 37 3.97 -0.01 -11.02
N HIS A 38 3.69 1.12 -10.38
CA HIS A 38 2.39 1.40 -9.76
C HIS A 38 1.24 1.50 -10.76
N GLN A 39 1.51 1.98 -11.99
CA GLN A 39 0.48 2.10 -13.03
C GLN A 39 0.00 0.71 -13.47
N GLU A 40 0.91 -0.21 -13.80
CA GLU A 40 0.51 -1.57 -14.19
C GLU A 40 -0.07 -2.34 -12.99
N ALA A 41 0.42 -2.08 -11.77
CA ALA A 41 -0.16 -2.65 -10.56
C ALA A 41 -1.63 -2.24 -10.38
N TYR A 42 -1.94 -0.96 -10.58
CA TYR A 42 -3.32 -0.45 -10.54
C TYR A 42 -4.22 -1.17 -11.57
N GLU A 43 -3.75 -1.36 -12.80
CA GLU A 43 -4.52 -2.10 -13.81
C GLU A 43 -4.70 -3.58 -13.47
N CYS A 44 -3.70 -4.22 -12.87
CA CYS A 44 -3.86 -5.58 -12.36
C CYS A 44 -4.94 -5.65 -11.25
N PHE A 45 -4.99 -4.66 -10.36
CA PHE A 45 -6.05 -4.63 -9.34
C PHE A 45 -7.43 -4.33 -9.95
N ASN A 46 -7.52 -3.56 -11.04
CA ASN A 46 -8.76 -3.43 -11.82
C ASN A 46 -9.23 -4.78 -12.35
N LEU A 47 -8.34 -5.53 -13.00
CA LEU A 47 -8.66 -6.85 -13.54
C LEU A 47 -9.06 -7.84 -12.42
N ALA A 48 -8.46 -7.72 -11.24
CA ALA A 48 -8.87 -8.51 -10.08
C ALA A 48 -10.31 -8.19 -9.65
N LEU A 49 -10.69 -6.90 -9.66
CA LEU A 49 -12.05 -6.45 -9.34
C LEU A 49 -13.07 -6.74 -10.43
N GLU A 50 -12.67 -6.77 -11.70
CA GLU A 50 -13.53 -7.26 -12.79
C GLU A 50 -13.88 -8.74 -12.59
N ALA A 51 -12.92 -9.54 -12.12
CA ALA A 51 -13.10 -10.96 -11.85
C ALA A 51 -13.82 -11.25 -10.51
N ASP A 52 -13.65 -10.40 -9.50
CA ASP A 52 -14.34 -10.47 -8.21
C ASP A 52 -14.57 -9.07 -7.62
N PRO A 53 -15.74 -8.45 -7.85
CA PRO A 53 -16.08 -7.15 -7.27
C PRO A 53 -16.16 -7.14 -5.74
N GLY A 54 -16.19 -8.31 -5.09
CA GLY A 54 -16.16 -8.46 -3.63
C GLY A 54 -14.76 -8.54 -3.03
N CYS A 55 -13.70 -8.54 -3.86
CA CYS A 55 -12.32 -8.67 -3.40
C CYS A 55 -11.84 -7.39 -2.68
N ALA A 56 -12.07 -7.32 -1.37
CA ALA A 56 -11.77 -6.15 -0.54
C ALA A 56 -10.31 -5.70 -0.64
N ILE A 57 -9.37 -6.65 -0.67
CA ILE A 57 -7.94 -6.33 -0.74
C ILE A 57 -7.51 -5.78 -2.11
N ALA A 58 -8.24 -6.05 -3.19
CA ALA A 58 -7.95 -5.45 -4.48
C ALA A 58 -8.29 -3.94 -4.49
N TYR A 59 -9.37 -3.53 -3.80
CA TYR A 59 -9.63 -2.11 -3.54
C TYR A 59 -8.52 -1.47 -2.70
N TRP A 60 -8.00 -2.19 -1.70
CA TRP A 60 -6.82 -1.73 -0.95
C TRP A 60 -5.61 -1.55 -1.86
N GLY A 61 -5.35 -2.51 -2.75
CA GLY A 61 -4.23 -2.45 -3.69
C GLY A 61 -4.31 -1.21 -4.59
N LYS A 62 -5.50 -0.91 -5.12
CA LYS A 62 -5.75 0.32 -5.90
C LYS A 62 -5.48 1.58 -5.09
N ALA A 63 -6.01 1.67 -3.86
CA ALA A 63 -5.76 2.83 -2.99
C ALA A 63 -4.26 3.00 -2.72
N PHE A 64 -3.58 1.91 -2.36
CA PHE A 64 -2.18 1.90 -1.96
C PHE A 64 -1.24 2.44 -3.05
N VAL A 65 -1.40 2.00 -4.30
CA VAL A 65 -0.49 2.40 -5.40
C VAL A 65 -0.71 3.82 -5.93
N LEU A 66 -1.87 4.43 -5.63
CA LEU A 66 -2.17 5.82 -5.94
C LEU A 66 -1.49 6.82 -4.98
N GLY A 67 -1.04 6.36 -3.82
CA GLY A 67 -0.40 7.21 -2.82
C GLY A 67 1.01 7.66 -3.16
N CYS A 68 1.53 8.55 -2.31
CA CYS A 68 2.97 8.78 -2.26
C CYS A 68 3.73 7.49 -1.93
N ASN A 69 5.00 7.42 -2.32
CA ASN A 69 5.92 6.35 -1.96
C ASN A 69 7.31 6.95 -1.71
N TYR A 70 8.26 6.11 -1.30
CA TYR A 70 9.63 6.55 -0.99
C TYR A 70 10.27 7.43 -2.07
N ASN A 71 10.02 7.13 -3.35
CA ASN A 71 10.61 7.83 -4.49
C ASN A 71 9.74 8.98 -5.03
N LYS A 72 8.45 9.03 -4.66
CA LYS A 72 7.52 10.10 -5.06
C LYS A 72 6.72 10.53 -3.81
N PRO A 73 7.30 11.38 -2.92
CA PRO A 73 6.56 11.98 -1.81
C PRO A 73 5.48 12.94 -2.32
N TRP A 74 4.48 13.29 -1.52
CA TRP A 74 3.38 14.17 -1.95
C TRP A 74 3.84 15.51 -2.53
N VAL A 75 4.92 16.09 -1.99
CA VAL A 75 5.53 17.33 -2.52
C VAL A 75 6.07 17.21 -3.95
N ALA A 76 6.31 15.98 -4.44
CA ALA A 76 6.75 15.71 -5.79
C ALA A 76 5.59 15.50 -6.79
N PHE A 77 4.34 15.50 -6.33
CA PHE A 77 3.17 15.48 -7.21
C PHE A 77 2.86 16.90 -7.70
N ASP A 78 2.36 17.01 -8.92
CA ASP A 78 1.65 18.23 -9.32
C ASP A 78 0.33 18.32 -8.51
N PRO A 79 -0.16 19.53 -8.16
CA PRO A 79 -1.37 19.69 -7.36
C PRO A 79 -2.62 19.00 -7.95
N GLU A 80 -2.78 18.97 -9.28
CA GLU A 80 -3.90 18.31 -9.95
C GLU A 80 -3.79 16.78 -9.85
N ASP A 81 -2.60 16.21 -10.11
CA ASP A 81 -2.33 14.78 -9.93
C ASP A 81 -2.51 14.34 -8.47
N ALA A 82 -2.05 15.15 -7.51
CA ALA A 82 -2.24 14.89 -6.08
C ALA A 82 -3.73 14.87 -5.70
N ALA A 83 -4.50 15.88 -6.11
CA ALA A 83 -5.92 15.97 -5.80
C ALA A 83 -6.70 14.77 -6.39
N ARG A 84 -6.44 14.42 -7.66
CA ARG A 84 -7.05 13.27 -8.31
C ARG A 84 -6.70 11.96 -7.63
N SER A 85 -5.41 11.75 -7.31
CA SER A 85 -4.95 10.53 -6.66
C SER A 85 -5.55 10.36 -5.26
N ILE A 86 -5.69 11.45 -4.50
CA ILE A 86 -6.28 11.44 -3.15
C ILE A 86 -7.78 11.15 -3.20
N ASP A 87 -8.53 11.81 -4.08
CA ASP A 87 -9.97 11.57 -4.24
C ASP A 87 -10.25 10.10 -4.57
N GLU A 88 -9.51 9.57 -5.54
CA GLU A 88 -9.67 8.19 -5.97
C GLU A 88 -9.22 7.18 -4.91
N ALA A 89 -8.07 7.39 -4.27
CA ALA A 89 -7.59 6.51 -3.22
C ALA A 89 -8.51 6.53 -2.00
N PHE A 90 -9.11 7.68 -1.67
CA PHE A 90 -10.13 7.77 -0.64
C PHE A 90 -11.37 6.95 -1.01
N ALA A 91 -11.86 7.06 -2.25
CA ALA A 91 -13.01 6.27 -2.73
C ALA A 91 -12.73 4.75 -2.67
N MET A 92 -11.54 4.32 -3.10
CA MET A 92 -11.13 2.91 -3.02
C MET A 92 -10.97 2.44 -1.57
N THR A 93 -10.46 3.30 -0.68
CA THR A 93 -10.40 3.04 0.77
C THR A 93 -11.79 2.79 1.35
N GLN A 94 -12.78 3.62 1.03
CA GLN A 94 -14.15 3.41 1.51
C GLN A 94 -14.72 2.08 1.00
N LYS A 95 -14.48 1.72 -0.27
CA LYS A 95 -14.91 0.43 -0.82
C LYS A 95 -14.26 -0.76 -0.14
N ALA A 96 -12.96 -0.68 0.14
CA ALA A 96 -12.25 -1.73 0.86
C ALA A 96 -12.83 -1.91 2.28
N LEU A 97 -13.11 -0.82 2.99
CA LEU A 97 -13.71 -0.85 4.33
C LEU A 97 -15.12 -1.46 4.32
N GLU A 98 -15.95 -1.16 3.32
CA GLU A 98 -17.31 -1.71 3.17
C GLU A 98 -17.29 -3.25 3.05
N LEU A 99 -16.25 -3.81 2.43
CA LEU A 99 -16.13 -5.24 2.12
C LEU A 99 -15.26 -6.03 3.13
N ARG A 100 -14.65 -5.35 4.10
CA ARG A 100 -13.59 -5.93 4.95
C ARG A 100 -14.03 -7.09 5.84
N GLU A 101 -15.31 -7.18 6.23
CA GLU A 101 -15.78 -8.17 7.22
C GLU A 101 -15.58 -9.62 6.74
N GLY A 102 -15.54 -9.84 5.42
CA GLY A 102 -15.24 -11.15 4.84
C GLY A 102 -13.75 -11.45 4.68
N ALA A 103 -12.88 -10.47 4.84
CA ALA A 103 -11.45 -10.59 4.53
C ALA A 103 -10.66 -11.27 5.66
N SER A 104 -9.55 -11.90 5.30
CA SER A 104 -8.61 -12.50 6.24
C SER A 104 -8.02 -11.46 7.21
N GLN A 105 -7.39 -11.91 8.29
CA GLN A 105 -6.87 -10.99 9.30
C GLN A 105 -5.85 -9.99 8.75
N PHE A 106 -4.87 -10.43 7.95
CA PHE A 106 -3.85 -9.53 7.41
C PHE A 106 -4.47 -8.54 6.42
N GLU A 107 -5.42 -8.99 5.59
CA GLU A 107 -6.13 -8.11 4.66
C GLU A 107 -6.90 -7.02 5.41
N ARG A 108 -7.63 -7.39 6.48
CA ARG A 108 -8.34 -6.41 7.31
C ARG A 108 -7.41 -5.39 7.94
N LEU A 109 -6.27 -5.83 8.48
CA LEU A 109 -5.29 -4.91 9.10
C LEU A 109 -4.74 -3.90 8.08
N LEU A 110 -4.44 -4.34 6.85
CA LEU A 110 -4.02 -3.46 5.77
C LEU A 110 -5.12 -2.47 5.36
N ILE A 111 -6.35 -2.96 5.22
CA ILE A 111 -7.54 -2.15 4.86
C ILE A 111 -7.84 -1.11 5.95
N GLU A 112 -7.77 -1.50 7.22
CA GLU A 112 -8.07 -0.63 8.37
C GLU A 112 -7.00 0.44 8.60
N ALA A 113 -5.80 0.28 8.05
CA ALA A 113 -4.77 1.32 8.06
C ALA A 113 -5.03 2.43 7.02
N LEU A 114 -5.68 2.14 5.89
CA LEU A 114 -5.88 3.10 4.80
C LEU A 114 -6.57 4.41 5.18
N PRO A 115 -7.58 4.46 6.08
CA PRO A 115 -8.22 5.72 6.48
C PRO A 115 -7.27 6.68 7.17
N HIS A 116 -6.11 6.21 7.65
CA HIS A 116 -5.06 7.06 8.18
C HIS A 116 -4.17 7.66 7.08
N ARG A 117 -3.99 6.94 5.97
CA ARG A 117 -3.27 7.40 4.76
C ARG A 117 -4.12 8.30 3.86
N TYR A 118 -5.44 8.09 3.85
CA TYR A 118 -6.40 8.85 3.06
C TYR A 118 -7.55 9.30 3.96
N GLN A 119 -7.35 10.42 4.66
CA GLN A 119 -8.28 10.88 5.70
C GLN A 119 -9.47 11.67 5.13
N ALA A 120 -9.37 12.14 3.89
CA ALA A 120 -10.42 12.87 3.18
C ALA A 120 -10.26 12.71 1.65
N ALA A 121 -11.34 12.97 0.91
CA ALA A 121 -11.38 12.93 -0.55
C ALA A 121 -10.67 14.13 -1.22
N ALA A 122 -10.20 15.11 -0.45
CA ALA A 122 -9.53 16.29 -0.96
C ALA A 122 -8.15 16.43 -0.35
N ALA A 123 -7.18 16.85 -1.18
CA ALA A 123 -5.85 17.21 -0.72
C ALA A 123 -5.93 18.30 0.37
N ARG A 124 -5.04 18.21 1.35
CA ARG A 124 -4.90 19.16 2.45
C ARG A 124 -3.45 19.63 2.53
N ASP A 125 -3.20 20.69 3.28
CA ASP A 125 -1.83 21.23 3.42
C ASP A 125 -0.94 20.32 4.30
N ASP A 126 -1.51 19.35 5.02
CA ASP A 126 -0.84 18.53 6.04
C ASP A 126 -0.67 17.05 5.65
N LEU A 127 -0.46 16.75 4.36
CA LEU A 127 -0.31 15.36 3.88
C LEU A 127 0.86 14.60 4.52
N GLU A 128 1.88 15.29 5.03
CA GLU A 128 2.97 14.68 5.81
C GLU A 128 2.44 14.05 7.10
N LYS A 129 1.46 14.69 7.76
CA LYS A 129 0.81 14.13 8.94
C LYS A 129 0.05 12.84 8.62
N TRP A 130 -0.49 12.71 7.41
CA TRP A 130 -1.16 11.47 7.00
C TRP A 130 -0.17 10.31 6.89
N ASN A 131 1.10 10.58 6.52
CA ASN A 131 2.15 9.57 6.54
C ASN A 131 2.45 9.11 7.98
N ASP A 132 2.56 10.05 8.94
CA ASP A 132 2.76 9.73 10.35
C ASP A 132 1.59 8.91 10.94
N ASP A 133 0.36 9.30 10.61
CA ASP A 133 -0.85 8.61 11.07
C ASP A 133 -0.94 7.20 10.47
N PHE A 134 -0.62 7.04 9.18
CA PHE A 134 -0.56 5.73 8.51
C PHE A 134 0.54 4.84 9.09
N ALA A 135 1.74 5.37 9.29
CA ALA A 135 2.85 4.67 9.94
C ALA A 135 2.47 4.20 11.36
N THR A 136 1.76 5.05 12.11
CA THR A 136 1.24 4.69 13.43
C THR A 136 0.21 3.55 13.36
N ALA A 137 -0.66 3.55 12.36
CA ALA A 137 -1.61 2.46 12.13
C ALA A 137 -0.90 1.16 11.73
N MET A 138 0.08 1.24 10.83
CA MET A 138 0.86 0.07 10.39
C MET A 138 1.72 -0.51 11.50
N ARG A 139 2.27 0.30 12.41
CA ARG A 139 2.94 -0.18 13.62
C ARG A 139 2.03 -1.06 14.48
N LYS A 140 0.75 -0.67 14.63
CA LYS A 140 -0.25 -1.48 15.35
C LYS A 140 -0.64 -2.75 14.60
N ALA A 141 -0.65 -2.71 13.27
CA ALA A 141 -0.88 -3.90 12.45
C ALA A 141 0.29 -4.88 12.57
N TYR A 142 1.53 -4.41 12.48
CA TYR A 142 2.74 -5.22 12.65
C TYR A 142 2.80 -5.89 14.01
N ALA A 143 2.49 -5.18 15.10
CA ALA A 143 2.44 -5.77 16.44
C ALA A 143 1.43 -6.94 16.56
N GLN A 144 0.41 -7.00 15.71
CA GLN A 144 -0.58 -8.09 15.70
C GLN A 144 -0.15 -9.27 14.81
N MET A 145 0.68 -9.03 13.79
CA MET A 145 1.11 -10.04 12.82
C MET A 145 2.58 -9.83 12.39
N PRO A 146 3.56 -9.92 13.31
CA PRO A 146 4.95 -9.60 13.00
C PRO A 146 5.59 -10.56 12.00
N ASP A 147 5.16 -11.83 12.00
CA ASP A 147 5.68 -12.85 11.08
C ASP A 147 5.02 -12.83 9.69
N ASN A 148 4.05 -11.94 9.46
CA ASN A 148 3.39 -11.83 8.16
C ASN A 148 4.20 -10.90 7.24
N PRO A 149 4.73 -11.40 6.10
CA PRO A 149 5.62 -10.62 5.24
C PRO A 149 4.94 -9.41 4.59
N GLU A 150 3.64 -9.49 4.30
CA GLU A 150 2.89 -8.37 3.71
C GLU A 150 2.75 -7.23 4.72
N ILE A 151 2.42 -7.58 5.97
CA ILE A 151 2.30 -6.59 7.05
C ILE A 151 3.67 -5.97 7.34
N ALA A 152 4.73 -6.78 7.43
CA ALA A 152 6.09 -6.30 7.67
C ALA A 152 6.58 -5.38 6.54
N ALA A 153 6.34 -5.74 5.27
CA ALA A 153 6.74 -4.94 4.12
C ALA A 153 6.02 -3.57 4.08
N VAL A 154 4.69 -3.57 4.27
CA VAL A 154 3.91 -2.32 4.28
C VAL A 154 4.22 -1.47 5.52
N PHE A 155 4.53 -2.10 6.66
CA PHE A 155 5.01 -1.38 7.84
C PHE A 155 6.34 -0.69 7.56
N ALA A 156 7.34 -1.41 7.05
CA ALA A 156 8.63 -0.83 6.70
C ALA A 156 8.48 0.33 5.70
N GLU A 157 7.65 0.17 4.66
CA GLU A 157 7.34 1.23 3.68
C GLU A 157 6.74 2.47 4.35
N ALA A 158 5.74 2.28 5.22
CA ALA A 158 5.08 3.38 5.92
C ALA A 158 6.07 4.19 6.77
N MET A 159 7.00 3.51 7.45
CA MET A 159 8.04 4.12 8.27
C MET A 159 9.07 4.86 7.43
N MET A 160 9.53 4.25 6.33
CA MET A 160 10.48 4.89 5.40
C MET A 160 9.89 6.16 4.75
N ASN A 161 8.59 6.19 4.50
CA ASN A 161 7.92 7.35 3.91
C ASN A 161 7.78 8.56 4.85
N ARG A 162 8.07 8.41 6.15
CA ARG A 162 8.13 9.56 7.09
C ARG A 162 9.38 10.40 6.86
N THR A 163 10.47 9.78 6.40
CA THR A 163 11.78 10.41 6.18
C THR A 163 12.38 9.96 4.84
N PRO A 164 11.70 10.20 3.70
CA PRO A 164 12.16 9.71 2.40
C PRO A 164 13.56 10.28 2.09
N TRP A 165 14.46 9.40 1.63
CA TRP A 165 15.88 9.70 1.37
C TRP A 165 16.71 10.13 2.59
N GLN A 166 16.15 10.07 3.80
CA GLN A 166 16.80 10.50 5.04
C GLN A 166 16.79 9.36 6.09
N LEU A 167 17.06 8.12 5.67
CA LEU A 167 17.09 6.97 6.58
C LEU A 167 18.39 6.90 7.41
N TRP A 168 19.50 7.35 6.81
CA TRP A 168 20.84 7.31 7.41
C TRP A 168 21.50 8.67 7.29
N ASP A 169 22.20 9.09 8.35
CA ASP A 169 23.24 10.10 8.25
C ASP A 169 24.49 9.44 7.65
N ILE A 170 24.72 9.70 6.37
CA ILE A 170 25.85 9.13 5.62
C ILE A 170 27.21 9.59 6.14
N ASN A 171 27.29 10.75 6.79
CA ASN A 171 28.56 11.28 7.30
C ASN A 171 28.88 10.66 8.66
N ALA A 172 27.87 10.52 9.52
CA ALA A 172 28.02 9.92 10.84
C ALA A 172 28.02 8.39 10.80
N GLY A 173 27.46 7.77 9.75
CA GLY A 173 27.28 6.33 9.65
C GLY A 173 26.22 5.79 10.63
N THR A 174 25.27 6.63 11.02
CA THR A 174 24.22 6.32 11.99
C THR A 174 22.84 6.51 11.37
N VAL A 175 21.80 5.98 12.02
CA VAL A 175 20.41 6.32 11.66
C VAL A 175 20.23 7.84 11.74
N ALA A 176 19.54 8.42 10.75
CA ALA A 176 19.29 9.86 10.72
C ALA A 176 18.35 10.28 11.86
N GLU A 177 18.49 11.52 12.34
CA GLU A 177 17.58 12.06 13.34
C GLU A 177 16.14 12.08 12.80
N GLY A 178 15.19 11.56 13.58
CA GLY A 178 13.78 11.48 13.20
C GLY A 178 13.40 10.31 12.30
N ALA A 179 14.37 9.55 11.78
CA ALA A 179 14.10 8.34 11.00
C ALA A 179 13.81 7.14 11.91
N ASP A 180 12.89 6.28 11.49
CA ASP A 180 12.54 5.07 12.23
C ASP A 180 13.32 3.84 11.74
N THR A 181 14.48 4.04 11.12
CA THR A 181 15.25 2.97 10.49
C THR A 181 15.66 1.88 11.48
N GLN A 182 15.97 2.23 12.73
CA GLN A 182 16.27 1.23 13.75
C GLN A 182 15.05 0.36 14.08
N GLU A 183 13.85 0.97 14.16
CA GLU A 183 12.62 0.25 14.52
C GLU A 183 12.27 -0.82 13.48
N ILE A 184 12.50 -0.56 12.20
CA ILE A 184 12.13 -1.49 11.12
C ILE A 184 13.20 -2.54 10.82
N LEU A 185 14.38 -2.45 11.45
CA LEU A 185 15.43 -3.47 11.37
C LEU A 185 15.28 -4.58 12.42
N ASP A 186 14.53 -4.32 13.49
CA ASP A 186 14.33 -5.20 14.64
C ASP A 186 13.13 -6.15 14.45
#